data_AF-A0A6P4BB23-F1
#
_entry.id   AF-A0A6P4BB23-F1
#
_cell.length_a   1.000
_cell.length_b   1.000
_cell.length_c   1.000
_cell.angle_alpha   90.00
_cell.angle_beta   90.00
_cell.angle_gamma   90.00
#
_symmetry.space_group_name_H-M   'P 1'
#
loop_
_entity.id
_entity.type
_entity.pdbx_description
1 polymer ?
#
loop_
_entity_poly.entity_id
_entity_poly.type
_entity_poly.pdbx_seq_one_letter_code
_entity_poly.pdbx_strand_id
1 'polypeptide(L)'
;MEGTVFTPALEGMKHVKSESGEMLTKPFLEVCKHILPVIDKFGAAMVLVKSDIGGNITRLETKYLSNPTEFNYLYSLVRVEVEAKTAKGSSSCTNGLLWLTR
;
A
#
# COMPACT_ATOMS: atom_id res chain seq x y z
N MET A 1 12.01 16.65 -21.21
CA MET A 1 12.17 15.19 -21.23
C MET A 1 10.86 14.61 -20.74
N GLU A 2 10.10 13.94 -21.61
CA GLU A 2 8.87 13.26 -21.18
C GLU A 2 9.23 12.20 -20.13
N GLY A 3 8.53 12.22 -18.99
CA GLY A 3 8.79 11.29 -17.90
C GLY A 3 8.47 9.85 -18.29
N THR A 4 9.16 8.89 -17.68
CA THR A 4 8.83 7.46 -17.83
C THR A 4 7.50 7.13 -17.13
N VAL A 5 6.95 5.94 -17.40
CA VAL A 5 5.78 5.40 -16.69
C VAL A 5 5.97 5.31 -15.16
N PHE A 6 7.22 5.32 -14.69
CA PHE A 6 7.57 5.28 -13.27
C PHE A 6 7.67 6.67 -12.62
N THR A 7 7.61 7.76 -13.40
CA THR A 7 7.76 9.13 -12.88
C THR A 7 6.78 9.44 -11.75
N PRO A 8 5.47 9.11 -11.85
CA PRO A 8 4.53 9.36 -10.75
C PRO A 8 4.92 8.62 -9.46
N ALA A 9 5.38 7.37 -9.58
CA ALA A 9 5.84 6.60 -8.43
C ALA A 9 7.10 7.19 -7.79
N LEU A 10 8.08 7.59 -8.60
CA LEU A 10 9.33 8.19 -8.13
C LEU A 10 9.10 9.54 -7.43
N GLU A 11 8.18 10.36 -7.94
CA GLU A 11 7.80 11.62 -7.29
C GLU A 11 7.00 11.35 -6.01
N GLY A 12 6.01 10.46 -6.04
CA GLY A 12 5.23 10.09 -4.86
C GLY A 12 6.08 9.50 -3.72
N MET A 13 7.14 8.75 -4.05
CA MET A 13 8.08 8.18 -3.07
C MET A 13 8.77 9.23 -2.21
N LYS A 14 8.91 10.48 -2.69
CA LYS A 14 9.50 11.57 -1.90
C LYS A 14 8.60 12.02 -0.75
N HIS A 15 7.32 11.66 -0.79
CA HIS A 15 6.28 12.12 0.13
C HIS A 15 5.67 11.00 0.98
N VAL A 16 6.26 9.79 0.97
CA VAL A 16 5.77 8.65 1.76
C VAL A 16 6.07 8.74 3.24
N LYS A 17 6.94 9.67 3.65
CA LYS A 17 7.30 9.92 5.04
C LYS A 17 6.86 11.30 5.48
N SER A 18 6.48 11.43 6.76
CA SER A 18 6.33 12.72 7.43
C SER A 18 7.69 13.42 7.57
N GLU A 19 7.67 14.67 8.03
CA GLU A 19 8.88 15.43 8.38
C GLU A 19 9.70 14.73 9.49
N SER A 20 9.03 14.01 10.39
CA SER A 20 9.63 13.16 11.43
C SER A 20 10.14 11.80 10.92
N GLY A 21 9.92 11.47 9.64
CA GLY A 21 10.38 10.22 9.03
C GLY A 21 9.43 9.03 9.17
N GLU A 22 8.22 9.23 9.70
CA GLU A 22 7.21 8.20 9.88
C GLU A 22 6.49 7.89 8.56
N MET A 23 6.27 6.61 8.27
CA MET A 23 5.62 6.19 7.02
C MET A 23 4.12 6.53 7.05
N LEU A 24 3.69 7.41 6.14
CA LEU A 24 2.31 7.83 5.98
C LEU A 24 1.54 6.81 5.14
N THR A 25 0.38 6.38 5.63
CA THR A 25 -0.44 5.34 5.00
C THR A 25 -0.93 5.76 3.62
N LYS A 26 -1.59 6.92 3.53
CA LYS A 26 -2.20 7.36 2.26
C LYS A 26 -1.15 7.57 1.15
N PRO A 27 -0.08 8.35 1.36
CA PRO A 27 0.97 8.50 0.35
C PRO A 27 1.62 7.17 -0.07
N PHE A 28 1.86 6.26 0.88
CA PHE A 28 2.39 4.93 0.56
C PHE A 28 1.45 4.14 -0.35
N LEU A 29 0.15 4.12 -0.05
CA LEU A 29 -0.84 3.40 -0.86
C LEU A 29 -1.00 4.01 -2.25
N GLU A 30 -0.97 5.35 -2.37
CA GLU A 30 -0.99 6.03 -3.67
C GLU A 30 0.21 5.64 -4.53
N VAL A 31 1.41 5.57 -3.94
CA VAL A 31 2.58 5.06 -4.65
C VAL A 31 2.40 3.60 -5.09
N CYS A 32 1.88 2.74 -4.21
CA CYS A 32 1.63 1.33 -4.55
C CYS A 32 0.67 1.21 -5.75
N LYS A 33 -0.33 2.08 -5.88
CA LYS A 33 -1.28 2.06 -7.01
C LYS A 33 -0.61 2.35 -8.35
N HIS A 34 0.49 3.10 -8.40
CA HIS A 34 1.18 3.44 -9.65
C HIS A 34 1.79 2.23 -10.37
N ILE A 35 1.99 1.09 -9.70
CA ILE A 35 2.48 -0.13 -10.36
C ILE A 35 1.39 -0.84 -11.18
N LEU A 36 0.11 -0.69 -10.81
CA LEU A 36 -0.98 -1.45 -11.43
C LEU A 36 -1.09 -1.19 -12.95
N PRO A 37 -1.03 0.07 -13.45
CA PRO A 37 -1.02 0.34 -14.89
C PRO A 37 0.23 -0.15 -15.61
N VAL A 38 1.36 -0.32 -14.89
CA VAL A 38 2.59 -0.90 -15.46
C VAL A 38 2.38 -2.40 -15.67
N ILE A 39 1.81 -3.09 -14.68
CA ILE A 39 1.50 -4.52 -14.74
C ILE A 39 0.50 -4.82 -15.86
N ASP A 40 -0.49 -3.94 -16.06
CA ASP A 40 -1.47 -4.08 -17.15
C ASP A 40 -0.83 -4.16 -18.54
N LYS A 41 0.33 -3.51 -18.75
CA LYS A 41 1.04 -3.55 -20.04
C LYS A 41 1.61 -4.94 -20.38
N PHE A 42 1.75 -5.82 -19.40
CA PHE A 42 2.19 -7.21 -19.61
C PHE A 42 1.02 -8.14 -20.00
N GLY A 43 -0.22 -7.64 -20.01
CA GLY A 43 -1.40 -8.36 -20.48
C GLY A 43 -1.84 -9.50 -19.56
N ALA A 44 -2.57 -10.46 -20.14
CA ALA A 44 -3.30 -11.50 -19.39
C ALA A 44 -2.42 -12.35 -18.46
N ALA A 45 -1.12 -12.51 -18.78
CA ALA A 45 -0.19 -13.28 -17.97
C ALA A 45 0.00 -12.71 -16.55
N MET A 46 -0.24 -11.41 -16.35
CA MET A 46 -0.05 -10.74 -15.06
C MET A 46 -1.35 -10.46 -14.30
N VAL A 47 -2.48 -11.02 -14.72
CA VAL A 47 -3.79 -10.80 -14.07
C VAL A 47 -3.78 -11.23 -12.60
N LEU A 48 -3.18 -12.38 -12.28
CA LEU A 48 -3.09 -12.86 -10.89
C LEU A 48 -2.21 -11.95 -10.02
N VAL A 49 -1.10 -11.45 -10.58
CA VAL A 49 -0.19 -10.52 -9.88
C VAL A 49 -0.89 -9.19 -9.61
N LYS A 50 -1.59 -8.64 -10.61
CA LYS A 50 -2.39 -7.42 -10.44
C LYS A 50 -3.47 -7.59 -9.38
N SER A 51 -4.17 -8.73 -9.39
CA SER A 51 -5.23 -9.04 -8.41
C SER A 51 -4.68 -9.11 -6.99
N ASP A 52 -3.53 -9.76 -6.79
CA ASP A 52 -2.90 -9.87 -5.47
C ASP A 52 -2.48 -8.50 -4.92
N ILE A 53 -1.74 -7.72 -5.71
CA ILE A 53 -1.30 -6.37 -5.31
C ILE A 53 -2.50 -5.46 -5.06
N GLY A 54 -3.46 -5.43 -5.99
CA GLY A 54 -4.68 -4.62 -5.86
C GLY A 54 -5.52 -5.01 -4.64
N GLY A 55 -5.61 -6.30 -4.34
CA GLY A 55 -6.29 -6.81 -3.15
C GLY A 55 -5.62 -6.36 -1.84
N ASN A 56 -4.29 -6.42 -1.77
CA ASN A 56 -3.55 -5.93 -0.61
C ASN A 56 -3.67 -4.41 -0.43
N ILE A 57 -3.59 -3.61 -1.52
CA ILE A 57 -3.84 -2.16 -1.48
C ILE A 57 -5.25 -1.87 -0.96
N THR A 58 -6.27 -2.50 -1.54
CA THR A 58 -7.69 -2.29 -1.19
C THR A 58 -7.94 -2.59 0.29
N ARG A 59 -7.30 -3.65 0.83
CA ARG A 59 -7.42 -4.03 2.24
C ARG A 59 -6.91 -2.93 3.17
N LEU A 60 -5.69 -2.45 2.94
CA LEU A 60 -5.11 -1.38 3.75
C LEU A 60 -5.88 -0.07 3.59
N GLU A 61 -6.30 0.26 2.35
CA GLU A 61 -7.10 1.45 2.07
C GLU A 61 -8.46 1.43 2.77
N THR A 62 -9.15 0.30 2.77
CA THR A 62 -10.42 0.12 3.49
C THR A 62 -10.24 0.38 4.98
N LYS A 63 -9.16 -0.16 5.58
CA LYS A 63 -8.86 0.08 7.00
C LYS A 63 -8.50 1.55 7.25
N TYR A 64 -7.69 2.17 6.41
CA TYR A 64 -7.36 3.59 6.49
C TYR A 64 -8.62 4.47 6.45
N LEU A 65 -9.52 4.22 5.49
CA LEU A 65 -10.76 4.99 5.33
C LEU A 65 -11.74 4.83 6.51
N SER A 66 -11.64 3.75 7.29
CA SER A 66 -12.47 3.57 8.49
C SER A 66 -12.16 4.59 9.59
N ASN A 67 -10.90 5.04 9.69
CA ASN A 67 -10.48 6.11 10.59
C ASN A 67 -9.12 6.71 10.14
N PRO A 68 -9.12 7.69 9.20
CA PRO A 68 -7.90 8.25 8.65
C PRO A 68 -6.97 8.89 9.69
N THR A 69 -7.54 9.44 10.76
CA THR A 69 -6.78 10.04 11.87
C THR A 69 -6.01 8.97 12.64
N GLU A 70 -6.65 7.86 12.98
CA GLU A 70 -6.02 6.74 13.70
C GLU A 70 -4.99 6.00 12.83
N PHE A 71 -5.33 5.79 11.55
CA PHE A 71 -4.53 5.03 10.61
C PHE A 71 -3.64 5.89 9.70
N ASN A 72 -3.32 7.11 10.12
CA ASN A 72 -2.46 8.01 9.36
C ASN A 72 -1.06 7.42 9.08
N TYR A 73 -0.54 6.60 10.00
CA TYR A 73 0.76 5.93 9.87
C TYR A 73 0.61 4.44 9.61
N LEU A 74 1.51 3.86 8.80
CA LEU A 74 1.45 2.44 8.46
C LEU A 74 1.54 1.53 9.69
N TYR A 75 2.37 1.91 10.67
CA TYR A 75 2.51 1.11 11.89
C TYR A 75 1.22 1.10 12.72
N SER A 76 0.34 2.10 12.60
CA SER A 76 -0.94 2.14 13.33
C SER A 76 -1.88 1.03 12.87
N LEU A 77 -1.89 0.72 11.56
CA LEU A 77 -2.65 -0.41 11.01
C LEU A 77 -2.18 -1.74 11.63
N VAL A 78 -0.87 -1.91 11.78
CA VAL A 78 -0.27 -3.12 12.34
C VAL A 78 -0.51 -3.21 13.85
N ARG A 79 -0.35 -2.09 14.56
CA ARG A 79 -0.45 -2.02 16.03
C ARG A 79 -1.80 -2.53 16.53
N VAL A 80 -2.90 -2.06 15.95
CA VAL A 80 -4.25 -2.47 16.38
C VAL A 80 -4.50 -3.96 16.16
N GLU A 81 -3.92 -4.55 15.11
CA GLU A 81 -4.05 -6.00 14.85
C GLU A 81 -3.15 -6.84 15.75
N VAL A 82 -2.00 -6.32 16.15
CA VAL A 82 -1.12 -6.97 17.14
C VAL A 82 -1.81 -6.98 18.51
N GLU A 83 -2.36 -5.85 18.94
CA GLU A 83 -3.09 -5.71 20.20
C GLU A 83 -4.34 -6.62 20.24
N ALA A 84 -5.07 -6.70 19.12
CA ALA A 84 -6.22 -7.59 18.96
C ALA A 84 -5.85 -9.06 18.71
N LYS A 85 -4.56 -9.41 18.60
CA LYS A 85 -4.05 -10.75 18.25
C LYS A 85 -4.56 -11.28 16.89
N THR A 86 -4.90 -10.40 15.95
CA THR A 86 -5.39 -10.71 14.60
C THR A 86 -4.36 -10.52 13.50
N ALA A 87 -3.17 -9.98 13.81
CA ALA A 87 -2.11 -9.65 12.84
C ALA A 87 -1.59 -10.83 11.98
N LYS A 88 -1.83 -12.08 12.40
CA LYS A 88 -1.46 -13.29 11.63
C LYS A 88 -2.58 -13.79 10.71
N GLY A 89 -3.75 -13.15 10.73
CA GLY A 89 -4.87 -13.51 9.87
C GLY A 89 -4.53 -13.30 8.40
N SER A 90 -4.99 -14.19 7.53
CA SER A 90 -4.79 -14.09 6.07
C SER A 90 -5.37 -12.80 5.49
N SER A 91 -6.45 -12.29 6.09
CA SER A 91 -7.12 -11.04 5.74
C SER A 91 -6.66 -9.82 6.54
N SER A 92 -5.59 -9.93 7.33
CA SER A 92 -5.06 -8.81 8.12
C SER A 92 -4.35 -7.77 7.26
N CYS A 93 -4.39 -6.51 7.68
CA CYS A 93 -3.61 -5.42 7.10
C CYS A 93 -2.11 -5.64 7.29
N THR A 94 -1.71 -6.27 8.39
CA THR A 94 -0.32 -6.65 8.67
C THR A 94 0.21 -7.61 7.60
N ASN A 95 -0.56 -8.66 7.28
CA ASN A 95 -0.20 -9.58 6.20
C ASN A 95 -0.23 -8.88 4.83
N GLY A 96 -1.23 -8.02 4.59
CA GLY A 96 -1.29 -7.22 3.35
C GLY A 96 -0.06 -6.32 3.16
N LEU A 97 0.39 -5.65 4.22
CA LEU A 97 1.58 -4.80 4.19
C LEU A 97 2.87 -5.61 3.96
N LEU A 98 2.96 -6.81 4.56
CA LEU A 98 4.07 -7.72 4.33
C LEU A 98 4.19 -8.11 2.84
N TRP A 99 3.06 -8.39 2.18
CA TRP A 99 3.07 -8.73 0.75
C TRP A 99 3.37 -7.54 -0.15
N LEU A 100 2.95 -6.33 0.22
CA LEU A 100 3.29 -5.11 -0.54
C LEU A 100 4.77 -4.71 -0.47
N THR A 101 5.52 -5.25 0.49
CA THR A 101 6.96 -4.97 0.67
C THR A 101 7.87 -6.07 0.13
N ARG A 102 7.31 -7.16 -0.41
CA ARG A 102 8.03 -8.26 -1.06
C ARG A 102 8.06 -8.08 -2.58
#